data_AF-A0A953E7Y6-F1
#
_entry.id   AF-A0A953E7Y6-F1
#
_cell.length_a   1.000
_cell.length_b   1.000
_cell.length_c   1.000
_cell.angle_alpha   90.00
_cell.angle_beta   90.00
_cell.angle_gamma   90.00
#
_symmetry.space_group_name_H-M   'P 1'
#
loop_
_entity.id
_entity.type
_entity.pdbx_description
1 polymer ?
#
loop_
_entity_poly.entity_id
_entity_poly.type
_entity_poly.pdbx_seq_one_letter_code
_entity_poly.pdbx_strand_id
1 'polypeptide(L)'
;MPILSGHARTAGVLGWPVAHSRSPRLHGLWLQRHGIDGAYLPLPVRPERFADAVRALADLGFRGANVTIPHKEAAFAVCDHIADSARRAGAVNTLVFRDGRIEGSNTDGFGFLENLRAGAPGWRPESGPAVL
;
A
#
# COMPACT_ATOMS: atom_id res chain seq x y z
N MET A 1 10.68 -5.16 21.85
CA MET A 1 10.77 -5.07 20.38
C MET A 1 12.19 -5.45 20.01
N PRO A 2 12.40 -6.34 19.02
CA PRO A 2 13.75 -6.53 18.50
C PRO A 2 14.27 -5.18 17.97
N ILE A 3 15.53 -4.88 18.27
CA ILE A 3 16.24 -3.75 17.67
C ILE A 3 16.46 -4.10 16.20
N LEU A 4 16.16 -3.18 15.28
CA LEU A 4 16.35 -3.39 13.84
C LEU A 4 17.84 -3.65 13.55
N SER A 5 18.13 -4.67 12.74
CA SER A 5 19.50 -4.90 12.28
C SER A 5 19.84 -4.03 11.05
N GLY A 6 21.09 -4.06 10.61
CA GLY A 6 21.51 -3.44 9.34
C GLY A 6 20.88 -4.08 8.09
N HIS A 7 20.18 -5.21 8.22
CA HIS A 7 19.48 -5.90 7.13
C HIS A 7 17.96 -5.70 7.14
N ALA A 8 17.46 -4.84 8.04
CA ALA A 8 16.03 -4.62 8.22
C ALA A 8 15.36 -4.13 6.93
N ARG A 9 14.18 -4.68 6.63
CA ARG A 9 13.36 -4.28 5.48
C ARG A 9 12.37 -3.20 5.90
N THR A 10 12.35 -2.08 5.19
CA THR A 10 11.43 -0.97 5.48
C THR A 10 10.30 -0.87 4.46
N ALA A 11 9.10 -0.60 4.95
CA ALA A 11 7.93 -0.25 4.16
C ALA A 11 7.16 0.86 4.89
N GLY A 12 6.11 1.41 4.29
CA GLY A 12 5.30 2.41 4.98
C GLY A 12 3.96 2.70 4.33
N VAL A 13 3.25 3.68 4.86
CA VAL A 13 2.02 4.23 4.29
C VAL A 13 2.19 5.72 4.02
N LEU A 14 2.05 6.10 2.75
CA LEU A 14 2.08 7.47 2.26
C LEU A 14 0.68 8.07 2.30
N GLY A 15 0.53 9.24 2.90
CA GLY A 15 -0.74 9.97 2.95
C GLY A 15 -0.59 11.39 3.47
N TRP A 16 -1.64 12.19 3.38
CA TRP A 16 -1.67 13.53 3.97
C TRP A 16 -3.09 13.95 4.37
N PRO A 17 -3.39 14.01 5.68
CA PRO A 17 -2.60 13.51 6.82
C PRO A 17 -2.62 11.97 6.90
N VAL A 18 -1.63 11.36 7.59
CA VAL A 18 -1.52 9.88 7.70
C VAL A 18 -1.30 9.36 9.13
N ALA A 19 -1.11 10.25 10.12
CA ALA A 19 -0.77 9.86 11.49
C ALA A 19 -1.84 8.99 12.18
N HIS A 20 -3.10 9.06 11.73
CA HIS A 20 -4.21 8.27 12.25
C HIS A 20 -4.29 6.86 11.65
N SER A 21 -3.43 6.52 10.69
CA SER A 21 -3.45 5.22 10.03
C SER A 21 -3.20 4.09 11.02
N ARG A 22 -4.02 3.04 10.94
CA ARG A 22 -3.84 1.80 11.70
C ARG A 22 -2.89 0.81 11.01
N SER A 23 -2.53 1.04 9.75
CA SER A 23 -1.66 0.16 8.98
C SER A 23 -0.31 -0.10 9.66
N PRO A 24 0.39 0.88 10.28
CA PRO A 24 1.63 0.61 11.01
C PRO A 24 1.47 -0.41 12.14
N ARG A 25 0.36 -0.36 12.88
CA ARG A 25 0.07 -1.34 13.95
C ARG A 25 -0.20 -2.73 13.37
N LEU A 26 -0.99 -2.80 12.30
CA LEU A 26 -1.33 -4.06 11.63
C LEU A 26 -0.09 -4.74 11.03
N HIS A 27 0.70 -4.03 10.23
CA HIS A 27 1.89 -4.59 9.62
C HIS A 27 3.00 -4.85 10.65
N GLY A 28 3.15 -4.00 11.66
CA GLY A 28 4.05 -4.25 12.79
C GLY A 28 3.76 -5.57 13.51
N LEU A 29 2.47 -5.87 13.74
CA LEU A 29 2.04 -7.15 14.32
C LEU A 29 2.48 -8.34 13.44
N TRP A 30 2.28 -8.26 12.12
CA TRP A 30 2.67 -9.34 11.21
C TRP A 30 4.18 -9.51 11.09
N LEU A 31 4.94 -8.42 11.03
CA LEU A 31 6.41 -8.46 11.05
C LEU A 31 6.92 -9.19 12.30
N GLN A 32 6.39 -8.82 13.48
CA GLN A 32 6.73 -9.48 14.74
C GLN A 32 6.33 -10.96 14.73
N ARG A 33 5.09 -11.26 14.33
CA ARG A 33 4.56 -12.64 14.34
C ARG A 33 5.36 -13.58 13.44
N HIS A 34 5.88 -13.09 12.33
CA HIS A 34 6.64 -13.88 11.37
C HIS A 34 8.16 -13.76 11.53
N GLY A 35 8.65 -13.07 12.57
CA GLY A 35 10.08 -12.90 12.81
C GLY A 35 10.81 -12.16 11.68
N ILE A 36 10.11 -11.27 10.98
CA ILE A 36 10.69 -10.48 9.88
C ILE A 36 11.40 -9.26 10.49
N ASP A 37 12.70 -9.16 10.27
CA ASP A 37 13.47 -7.97 10.60
C ASP A 37 13.06 -6.82 9.67
N GLY A 38 12.23 -5.91 10.20
CA GLY A 38 11.67 -4.82 9.41
C GLY A 38 10.78 -3.87 10.19
N ALA A 39 10.44 -2.77 9.53
CA ALA A 39 9.58 -1.72 10.08
C ALA A 39 8.56 -1.25 9.04
N TYR A 40 7.39 -0.88 9.53
CA TYR A 40 6.33 -0.27 8.73
C TYR A 40 5.99 1.11 9.29
N LEU A 41 6.19 2.17 8.50
CA LEU A 41 6.17 3.55 8.99
C LEU A 41 4.98 4.37 8.43
N PRO A 42 4.36 5.26 9.21
CA PRO A 42 3.52 6.33 8.66
C PRO A 42 4.40 7.42 8.05
N LEU A 43 4.17 7.76 6.77
CA LEU A 43 4.98 8.70 6.00
C LEU A 43 4.11 9.87 5.51
N PRO A 44 4.04 10.98 6.27
CA PRO A 44 3.26 12.14 5.88
C PRO A 44 3.95 12.87 4.72
N VAL A 45 3.32 12.90 3.55
CA VAL A 45 3.88 13.51 2.35
C VAL A 45 2.87 14.47 1.74
N ARG A 46 3.21 15.75 1.61
CA ARG A 46 2.32 16.72 0.97
C ARG A 46 2.10 16.40 -0.51
N PRO A 47 0.92 16.68 -1.10
CA PRO A 47 0.60 16.33 -2.49
C PRO A 47 1.65 16.79 -3.50
N GLU A 48 2.19 18.00 -3.33
CA GLU A 48 3.14 18.62 -4.25
C GLU A 48 4.52 17.96 -4.24
N ARG A 49 4.79 17.11 -3.23
CA ARG A 49 6.06 16.39 -3.05
C ARG A 49 5.91 14.89 -3.26
N PHE A 50 4.73 14.40 -3.63
CA PHE A 50 4.43 12.97 -3.65
C PHE A 50 5.34 12.17 -4.59
N ALA A 51 5.46 12.59 -5.85
CA ALA A 51 6.27 11.88 -6.83
C ALA A 51 7.76 11.83 -6.44
N ASP A 52 8.30 12.94 -5.95
CA ASP A 52 9.68 13.03 -5.47
C ASP A 52 9.91 12.13 -4.25
N ALA A 53 8.95 12.08 -3.32
CA ALA A 53 9.04 11.22 -2.14
C ALA A 53 9.01 9.74 -2.51
N VAL A 54 8.18 9.31 -3.47
CA VAL A 54 8.14 7.92 -3.92
C VAL A 54 9.50 7.49 -4.50
N ARG A 55 10.11 8.32 -5.35
CA ARG A 55 11.44 8.04 -5.93
C ARG A 55 12.52 7.98 -4.85
N ALA A 56 12.52 8.95 -3.93
CA ALA A 56 13.46 8.98 -2.82
C ALA A 56 13.34 7.74 -1.91
N LEU A 57 12.12 7.23 -1.67
CA LEU A 57 11.94 6.00 -0.89
C LEU A 57 12.55 4.78 -1.61
N ALA A 58 12.37 4.67 -2.92
CA ALA A 58 13.00 3.61 -3.70
C ALA A 58 14.54 3.70 -3.61
N ASP A 59 15.11 4.90 -3.75
CA ASP A 59 16.56 5.14 -3.65
C ASP A 59 17.12 4.87 -2.25
N LEU A 60 16.33 5.14 -1.19
CA LEU A 60 16.68 4.84 0.20
C LEU A 60 16.51 3.36 0.56
N GLY A 61 16.13 2.49 -0.39
CA GLY A 61 16.05 1.05 -0.20
C GLY A 61 14.77 0.56 0.48
N PHE A 62 13.70 1.36 0.51
CA PHE A 62 12.39 0.85 0.92
C PHE A 62 11.96 -0.31 0.00
N ARG A 63 11.20 -1.25 0.55
CA ARG A 63 10.63 -2.37 -0.22
C ARG A 63 9.32 -2.00 -0.92
N GLY A 64 8.68 -0.92 -0.48
CA GLY A 64 7.41 -0.47 -1.02
C GLY A 64 6.68 0.43 -0.02
N ALA A 65 5.48 0.86 -0.42
CA ALA A 65 4.60 1.64 0.43
C ALA A 65 3.13 1.43 0.05
N ASN A 66 2.23 1.39 1.03
CA ASN A 66 0.84 1.69 0.75
C ASN A 66 0.65 3.18 0.48
N VAL A 67 -0.39 3.50 -0.27
CA VAL A 67 -0.77 4.87 -0.63
C VAL A 67 -2.23 5.06 -0.24
N THR A 68 -2.50 6.13 0.51
CA THR A 68 -3.84 6.55 0.87
C THR A 68 -4.11 7.99 0.43
N ILE A 69 -5.28 8.51 0.77
CA ILE A 69 -5.70 9.86 0.41
C ILE A 69 -4.62 10.91 0.74
N PRO A 70 -4.44 11.92 -0.13
CA PRO A 70 -5.09 12.13 -1.43
C PRO A 70 -4.32 11.51 -2.62
N HIS A 71 -3.38 10.58 -2.40
CA HIS A 71 -2.29 10.33 -3.35
C HIS A 71 -2.53 9.19 -4.36
N LYS A 72 -3.67 8.51 -4.34
CA LYS A 72 -3.84 7.26 -5.09
C LYS A 72 -3.75 7.43 -6.62
N GLU A 73 -4.21 8.56 -7.15
CA GLU A 73 -4.09 8.90 -8.58
C GLU A 73 -2.66 9.34 -8.93
N ALA A 74 -2.01 10.12 -8.07
CA ALA A 74 -0.60 10.49 -8.25
C ALA A 74 0.32 9.26 -8.21
N ALA A 75 -0.01 8.27 -7.37
CA ALA A 75 0.65 6.97 -7.33
C ALA A 75 0.47 6.19 -8.63
N PHE A 76 -0.70 6.26 -9.25
CA PHE A 76 -0.92 5.66 -10.56
C PHE A 76 0.02 6.28 -11.61
N ALA A 77 0.15 7.62 -11.62
CA ALA A 77 0.97 8.33 -12.60
C ALA A 77 2.49 8.12 -12.45
N VAL A 78 2.98 7.81 -11.25
CA VAL A 78 4.43 7.65 -10.99
C VAL A 78 4.96 6.23 -11.22
N CYS A 79 4.09 5.23 -11.37
CA CYS A 79 4.50 3.84 -11.53
C CYS A 79 5.06 3.56 -12.93
N ASP A 80 6.17 2.80 -12.99
CA ASP A 80 6.73 2.27 -14.24
C ASP A 80 5.92 1.10 -14.78
N HIS A 81 5.32 0.32 -13.88
CA HIS A 81 4.44 -0.78 -14.22
C HIS A 81 3.16 -0.72 -13.37
N ILE A 82 2.01 -0.89 -14.03
CA ILE A 82 0.70 -0.84 -13.39
C ILE A 82 -0.01 -2.16 -13.65
N ALA A 83 -0.37 -2.86 -12.57
CA ALA A 83 -1.15 -4.07 -12.60
C ALA A 83 -2.60 -3.80 -13.06
N ASP A 84 -3.25 -4.79 -13.65
CA ASP A 84 -4.63 -4.68 -14.16
C ASP A 84 -5.63 -4.20 -13.09
N SER A 85 -5.44 -4.59 -11.83
CA SER A 85 -6.32 -4.14 -10.74
C SER A 85 -6.27 -2.62 -10.55
N ALA A 86 -5.08 -2.03 -10.63
CA ALA A 86 -4.92 -0.58 -10.57
C ALA A 86 -5.41 0.11 -11.85
N ARG A 87 -5.18 -0.48 -13.03
CA ARG A 87 -5.71 0.05 -14.31
C ARG A 87 -7.22 0.18 -14.29
N ARG A 88 -7.92 -0.84 -13.81
CA ARG A 88 -9.39 -0.83 -13.69
C ARG A 88 -9.87 0.18 -12.65
N ALA A 89 -9.14 0.32 -11.55
CA ALA A 89 -9.50 1.26 -10.48
C ALA A 89 -9.15 2.73 -10.80
N GLY A 90 -8.25 3.00 -11.76
CA GLY A 90 -7.70 4.33 -12.01
C GLY A 90 -6.83 4.87 -10.87
N ALA A 91 -6.41 3.99 -9.95
CA ALA A 91 -5.80 4.37 -8.68
C ALA A 91 -4.86 3.28 -8.17
N VAL A 92 -3.75 3.65 -7.53
CA VAL A 92 -2.79 2.74 -6.88
C VAL A 92 -2.83 2.96 -5.37
N ASN A 93 -3.01 1.88 -4.60
CA ASN A 93 -2.95 1.90 -3.13
C ASN A 93 -1.72 1.13 -2.59
N THR A 94 -0.98 0.45 -3.45
CA THR A 94 0.15 -0.42 -3.08
C THR A 94 1.26 -0.27 -4.11
N LEU A 95 2.42 0.23 -3.64
CA LEU A 95 3.66 0.36 -4.39
C LEU A 95 4.65 -0.71 -3.93
N VAL A 96 5.32 -1.34 -4.89
CA VAL A 96 6.44 -2.25 -4.67
C VAL A 96 7.66 -1.71 -5.42
N PHE A 97 8.79 -1.61 -4.72
CA PHE A 97 10.06 -1.17 -5.30
C PHE A 97 10.94 -2.39 -5.56
N ARG A 98 11.25 -2.66 -6.83
CA ARG A 98 12.03 -3.83 -7.25
C ARG A 98 12.82 -3.52 -8.52
N ASP A 99 14.08 -3.93 -8.54
CA ASP A 99 14.98 -3.82 -9.71
C ASP A 99 15.02 -2.42 -10.34
N GLY A 100 15.00 -1.38 -9.50
CA GLY A 100 14.99 0.02 -9.92
C GLY A 100 13.66 0.50 -10.52
N ARG A 101 12.57 -0.26 -10.36
CA ARG A 101 11.24 0.07 -10.86
C ARG A 101 10.22 0.23 -9.74
N ILE A 102 9.22 1.08 -10.01
CA ILE A 102 8.04 1.32 -9.18
C ILE A 102 6.87 0.55 -9.78
N GLU A 103 6.48 -0.54 -9.15
CA GLU A 103 5.32 -1.35 -9.53
C GLU A 103 4.10 -0.95 -8.70
N GLY A 104 2.98 -0.64 -9.36
CA GLY A 104 1.74 -0.20 -8.74
C GLY A 104 0.61 -1.21 -8.89
N SER A 105 -0.09 -1.47 -7.80
CA SER A 105 -1.31 -2.28 -7.77
C SER A 105 -2.39 -1.65 -6.90
N ASN A 106 -3.62 -2.14 -7.07
CA ASN A 106 -4.74 -1.79 -6.20
C ASN A 106 -5.31 -3.05 -5.56
N THR A 107 -5.32 -3.08 -4.23
CA THR A 107 -5.78 -4.21 -3.42
C THR A 107 -7.14 -3.98 -2.77
N ASP A 108 -7.70 -2.76 -2.85
CA ASP A 108 -8.96 -2.41 -2.19
C ASP A 108 -10.13 -3.24 -2.76
N GLY A 109 -10.23 -3.34 -4.08
CA GLY A 109 -11.29 -4.12 -4.75
C GLY A 109 -11.22 -5.62 -4.44
N PHE A 110 -10.02 -6.18 -4.36
CA PHE A 110 -9.82 -7.56 -3.94
C PHE A 110 -10.25 -7.74 -2.48
N GLY A 111 -9.76 -6.89 -1.57
CA GLY A 111 -10.08 -6.96 -0.15
C GLY A 111 -11.58 -6.84 0.13
N PHE A 112 -12.29 -6.00 -0.63
CA PHE A 112 -13.75 -5.89 -0.53
C PHE A 112 -14.47 -7.17 -0.92
N LEU A 113 -14.10 -7.78 -2.06
CA LEU A 113 -14.70 -9.02 -2.52
C LEU A 113 -14.45 -10.19 -1.55
N GLU A 114 -13.23 -10.29 -1.00
CA GLU A 114 -12.91 -11.31 0.01
C GLU A 114 -13.71 -11.10 1.30
N ASN A 115 -13.89 -9.85 1.72
CA ASN A 115 -14.73 -9.54 2.87
C ASN A 115 -16.20 -9.94 2.65
N LEU A 116 -16.76 -9.71 1.45
CA LEU A 116 -18.12 -10.16 1.12
C LEU A 116 -18.24 -11.69 1.10
N ARG A 117 -17.27 -12.39 0.49
CA ARG A 117 -17.25 -13.86 0.46
C ARG A 117 -17.22 -14.46 1.87
N ALA A 118 -16.43 -13.86 2.77
CA ALA A 118 -16.30 -14.33 4.13
C ALA A 118 -17.49 -13.94 5.03
N GLY A 119 -17.99 -12.71 4.90
CA GLY A 119 -19.02 -12.14 5.79
C GLY A 119 -20.46 -12.31 5.31
N ALA A 120 -20.66 -12.60 4.02
CA ALA A 120 -21.98 -12.73 3.40
C ALA A 120 -21.99 -13.91 2.39
N PRO A 121 -21.89 -15.17 2.85
CA PRO A 121 -21.75 -16.35 1.97
C PRO A 121 -22.93 -16.59 1.02
N GLY A 122 -24.09 -15.96 1.28
CA GLY A 122 -25.26 -15.99 0.38
C GLY A 122 -25.29 -14.87 -0.66
N TRP A 123 -24.32 -13.95 -0.64
CA TRP A 123 -24.23 -12.86 -1.61
C TRP A 123 -23.94 -13.40 -3.01
N ARG A 124 -24.63 -12.83 -4.01
CA ARG A 124 -24.50 -13.20 -5.42
C ARG A 124 -24.03 -11.99 -6.22
N PRO A 125 -22.85 -12.03 -6.87
CA PRO A 125 -22.36 -10.93 -7.70
C PRO A 125 -23.35 -10.49 -8.78
N GLU A 126 -24.19 -11.42 -9.26
CA GLU A 126 -25.14 -11.19 -10.34
C GLU A 126 -26.42 -10.47 -9.88
N SER A 127 -26.64 -10.36 -8.56
CA SER A 127 -27.85 -9.74 -7.99
C SER A 127 -27.91 -8.22 -8.14
N GLY A 128 -26.80 -7.57 -8.49
CA GLY A 128 -26.72 -6.14 -8.67
C GLY A 128 -25.36 -5.55 -8.28
N PRO A 129 -25.17 -4.24 -8.48
CA PRO A 129 -23.92 -3.56 -8.13
C PRO A 129 -23.70 -3.53 -6.61
N ALA A 130 -22.43 -3.59 -6.20
CA ALA A 130 -21.99 -3.34 -4.83
C ALA A 130 -21.15 -2.07 -4.79
N VAL A 131 -21.30 -1.28 -3.72
CA VAL A 131 -20.57 -0.02 -3.53
C VAL A 131 -19.47 -0.22 -2.49
N LEU A 132 -18.26 0.22 -2.84
CA LEU A 132 -17.07 0.25 -1.99
C LEU A 132 -16.96 1.61 -1.29
#